data_AF-A0A9P6SQX4-F1
#
_entry.id   AF-A0A9P6SQX4-F1
#
_cell.length_a   1.000
_cell.length_b   1.000
_cell.length_c   1.000
_cell.angle_alpha   90.00
_cell.angle_beta   90.00
_cell.angle_gamma   90.00
#
_symmetry.space_group_name_H-M   'P 1'
#
loop_
_entity.id
_entity.type
_entity.pdbx_description
1 polymer ?
#
loop_
_entity_poly.entity_id
_entity_poly.type
_entity_poly.pdbx_seq_one_letter_code
_entity_poly.pdbx_strand_id
1 'polypeptide(L)'
;MPQRTHGRIDMLIQVPLKKRIVLIEWKAIQIDFLDVGTSLGCKEKAEHLSGLVDVNEILELKFSQYDRWRPGQTIRNWITNGPINGERNVSPRKQLAEYLASPEITILKEENEVVAFLVIIIGSRQVLLWQMEDGKFQKKPELAF
;
A
#
# COMPACT_ATOMS: atom_id res chain seq x y z
N MET A 1 -22.22 -15.80 14.08
CA MET A 1 -21.28 -15.44 12.98
C MET A 1 -21.03 -13.95 13.10
N PRO A 2 -19.81 -13.46 13.34
CA PRO A 2 -19.57 -12.02 13.35
C PRO A 2 -19.85 -11.48 11.94
N GLN A 3 -20.57 -10.37 11.88
CA GLN A 3 -20.99 -9.72 10.64
C GLN A 3 -19.74 -9.21 9.89
N ARG A 4 -19.47 -9.80 8.72
CA ARG A 4 -18.36 -9.46 7.82
C ARG A 4 -18.62 -8.13 7.09
N THR A 5 -18.76 -7.02 7.81
CA THR A 5 -18.98 -5.69 7.20
C THR A 5 -17.71 -4.84 7.13
N HIS A 6 -16.66 -5.21 7.87
CA HIS A 6 -15.37 -4.51 7.83
C HIS A 6 -14.41 -5.30 6.93
N GLY A 7 -13.62 -4.58 6.10
CA GLY A 7 -12.85 -5.15 5.00
C GLY A 7 -11.86 -6.26 5.36
N ARG A 8 -11.19 -6.84 4.37
CA ARG A 8 -10.13 -7.84 4.57
C ARG A 8 -8.78 -7.14 4.81
N ILE A 9 -7.98 -7.68 5.71
CA ILE A 9 -6.53 -7.41 5.83
C ILE A 9 -5.76 -8.63 5.35
N ASP A 10 -4.59 -8.42 4.77
CA ASP A 10 -3.76 -9.54 4.31
C ASP A 10 -3.08 -10.29 5.45
N MET A 11 -2.63 -9.60 6.51
CA MET A 11 -1.95 -10.23 7.63
C MET A 11 -2.17 -9.50 8.96
N LEU A 12 -2.36 -10.30 10.02
CA LEU A 12 -2.40 -9.87 11.42
C LEU A 12 -1.45 -10.75 12.22
N ILE A 13 -0.50 -10.14 12.91
CA ILE A 13 0.47 -10.82 13.77
C ILE A 13 0.24 -10.33 15.20
N GLN A 14 -0.04 -11.24 16.12
CA GLN A 14 -0.07 -10.95 17.55
C GLN A 14 1.28 -11.29 18.17
N VAL A 15 1.83 -10.38 18.96
CA VAL A 15 3.06 -10.56 19.72
C VAL A 15 2.70 -10.44 21.21
N PRO A 16 2.19 -11.52 21.85
CA PRO A 16 1.58 -11.43 23.17
C PRO A 16 2.53 -10.89 24.25
N LEU A 17 3.80 -11.31 24.22
CA LEU A 17 4.82 -10.89 25.19
C LEU A 17 5.07 -9.38 25.18
N LYS A 18 4.75 -8.69 24.09
CA LYS A 18 4.89 -7.23 23.94
C LYS A 18 3.56 -6.49 23.99
N LYS A 19 2.44 -7.20 24.22
CA LYS A 19 1.08 -6.65 24.06
C LYS A 19 0.94 -5.84 22.78
N ARG A 20 1.45 -6.40 21.67
CA ARG A 20 1.51 -5.71 20.38
C ARG A 20 0.85 -6.51 19.29
N ILE A 21 0.15 -5.82 18.40
CA ILE A 21 -0.45 -6.37 17.19
C ILE A 21 0.12 -5.61 16.00
N VAL A 22 0.55 -6.36 15.00
CA VAL A 22 1.03 -5.81 13.73
C VAL A 22 0.05 -6.19 12.63
N LEU A 23 -0.52 -5.18 11.98
CA LEU A 23 -1.40 -5.32 10.83
C LEU A 23 -0.65 -4.95 9.56
N ILE A 24 -0.75 -5.78 8.53
CA ILE A 24 -0.05 -5.55 7.26
C ILE A 24 -1.02 -5.73 6.10
N GLU A 25 -1.13 -4.69 5.28
CA GLU A 25 -1.84 -4.72 4.00
C GLU A 25 -0.81 -4.66 2.86
N TRP A 26 -0.88 -5.61 1.92
CA TRP A 26 0.03 -5.68 0.79
C TRP A 26 -0.64 -5.20 -0.49
N LYS A 27 0.07 -4.37 -1.25
CA LYS A 27 -0.31 -4.04 -2.62
C LYS A 27 0.87 -4.29 -3.55
N ALA A 28 0.63 -5.01 -4.64
CA ALA A 28 1.63 -5.26 -5.66
C ALA A 28 1.31 -4.48 -6.93
N ILE A 29 2.31 -3.78 -7.47
CA ILE A 29 2.28 -3.13 -8.78
C ILE A 29 3.24 -3.88 -9.69
N GLN A 30 2.70 -4.55 -10.71
CA GLN A 30 3.54 -5.21 -11.71
C GLN A 30 4.23 -4.18 -12.60
N ILE A 31 5.45 -4.50 -13.03
CA ILE A 31 6.31 -3.59 -13.79
C ILE A 31 5.71 -3.17 -15.13
N ASP A 32 4.91 -4.04 -15.76
CA ASP A 32 4.27 -3.77 -17.04
C ASP A 32 3.21 -2.68 -16.96
N PHE A 33 2.66 -2.44 -15.76
CA PHE A 33 1.71 -1.37 -15.51
C PHE A 33 2.37 -0.05 -15.14
N LEU A 34 3.70 0.06 -15.12
CA LEU A 34 4.39 1.31 -14.85
C LEU A 34 4.89 1.98 -16.13
N ASP A 35 4.69 3.29 -16.19
CA ASP A 35 5.17 4.18 -17.24
C ASP A 35 6.62 4.61 -16.94
N VAL A 36 7.53 3.64 -16.99
CA VAL A 36 8.97 3.83 -16.79
C VAL A 36 9.66 3.86 -18.16
N GLY A 37 9.28 4.81 -19.01
CA GLY A 37 9.71 4.89 -20.41
C GLY A 37 8.91 3.93 -21.30
N THR A 38 8.14 4.50 -22.23
CA THR A 38 7.17 3.77 -23.07
C THR A 38 7.80 2.77 -24.05
N SER A 39 9.10 2.89 -24.34
CA SER A 39 9.86 2.02 -25.25
C SER A 39 10.78 1.01 -24.55
N LEU A 40 10.86 1.02 -23.21
CA LEU A 40 11.76 0.14 -22.46
C LEU A 40 11.16 -1.26 -22.28
N GLY A 41 11.99 -2.29 -22.46
CA GLY A 41 11.66 -3.66 -22.09
C GLY A 41 11.63 -3.85 -20.57
N CYS A 42 11.11 -5.00 -20.12
CA CYS A 42 10.98 -5.28 -18.69
C CYS A 42 12.33 -5.24 -17.94
N LYS A 43 13.44 -5.62 -18.61
CA LYS A 43 14.78 -5.61 -18.01
C LYS A 43 15.25 -4.19 -17.74
N GLU A 44 15.17 -3.31 -18.74
CA GLU A 44 15.58 -1.91 -18.62
C GLU A 44 14.70 -1.16 -17.62
N LYS A 45 13.39 -1.43 -17.60
CA LYS A 45 12.50 -0.90 -16.55
C LYS A 45 12.93 -1.35 -15.16
N ALA A 46 13.32 -2.62 -15.00
CA ALA A 46 13.73 -3.14 -13.70
C ALA A 46 15.06 -2.55 -13.23
N GLU A 47 16.01 -2.35 -14.15
CA GLU A 47 17.27 -1.65 -13.88
C GLU A 47 17.02 -0.19 -13.49
N HIS A 48 16.15 0.52 -14.22
CA HIS A 48 15.76 1.89 -13.88
C HIS A 48 15.13 1.96 -12.49
N LEU A 49 14.14 1.10 -12.20
CA LEU A 49 13.51 1.05 -10.88
C LEU A 49 14.52 0.77 -9.77
N SER A 50 15.49 -0.13 -9.99
CA SER A 50 16.52 -0.46 -9.00
C SER A 50 17.45 0.72 -8.69
N GLY A 51 17.60 1.67 -9.61
CA GLY A 51 18.40 2.88 -9.42
C GLY A 51 17.69 4.01 -8.66
N LEU A 52 16.37 3.91 -8.45
CA LEU A 52 15.62 4.92 -7.70
C LEU A 52 15.89 4.79 -6.20
N VAL A 53 16.38 5.87 -5.60
CA VAL A 53 16.67 5.95 -4.16
C VAL A 53 15.77 6.96 -3.43
N ASP A 54 15.19 7.93 -4.13
CA ASP A 54 14.21 8.85 -3.53
C ASP A 54 12.80 8.27 -3.63
N VAL A 55 12.20 8.07 -2.46
CA VAL A 55 10.80 7.67 -2.30
C VAL A 55 9.85 8.61 -3.03
N ASN A 56 10.14 9.91 -3.12
CA ASN A 56 9.27 10.84 -3.84
C ASN A 56 9.28 10.54 -5.35
N GLU A 57 10.45 10.27 -5.94
CA GLU A 57 10.54 9.88 -7.36
C GLU A 57 9.73 8.61 -7.62
N ILE A 58 9.84 7.61 -6.73
CA ILE A 58 9.06 6.37 -6.81
C ILE A 58 7.55 6.66 -6.72
N LEU A 59 7.13 7.50 -5.78
CA LEU A 59 5.73 7.86 -5.58
C LEU A 59 5.12 8.67 -6.74
N GLU A 60 5.95 9.41 -7.48
CA GLU A 60 5.55 10.16 -8.67
C GLU A 60 5.58 9.33 -9.96
N LEU A 61 6.08 8.08 -9.93
CA LEU A 61 5.93 7.15 -11.05
C LEU A 61 4.46 7.02 -11.42
N LYS A 62 4.20 7.02 -12.73
CA LYS A 62 2.86 6.89 -13.28
C LYS A 62 2.57 5.45 -13.67
N PHE A 63 1.31 5.08 -13.59
CA PHE A 63 0.82 3.89 -14.26
C PHE A 63 0.75 4.12 -15.77
N SER A 64 1.07 3.07 -16.51
CA SER A 64 0.96 3.00 -17.96
C SER A 64 -0.43 3.40 -18.43
N GLN A 65 -0.51 4.05 -19.60
CA GLN A 65 -1.80 4.36 -20.25
C GLN A 65 -2.63 3.11 -20.56
N TYR A 66 -2.00 1.93 -20.60
CA TYR A 66 -2.66 0.64 -20.81
C TYR A 66 -3.21 0.02 -19.50
N ASP A 67 -2.90 0.56 -18.32
CA ASP A 67 -3.54 0.15 -17.07
C ASP A 67 -5.00 0.61 -17.09
N ARG A 68 -5.93 -0.35 -17.16
CA ARG A 68 -7.38 -0.07 -17.26
C ARG A 68 -7.96 0.63 -16.04
N TRP A 69 -7.31 0.53 -14.88
CA TRP A 69 -7.84 1.00 -13.60
C TRP A 69 -7.23 2.34 -13.20
N ARG A 70 -5.95 2.55 -13.50
CA ARG A 70 -5.15 3.66 -12.98
C ARG A 70 -4.44 4.46 -14.09
N PRO A 71 -4.98 4.62 -15.31
CA PRO A 71 -4.19 5.12 -16.45
C PRO A 71 -3.62 6.51 -16.18
N GLY A 72 -2.30 6.67 -16.33
CA GLY A 72 -1.59 7.94 -16.13
C GLY A 72 -1.58 8.48 -14.69
N GLN A 73 -2.20 7.77 -13.74
CA GLN A 73 -2.23 8.13 -12.34
C GLN A 73 -0.84 7.92 -11.70
N THR A 74 -0.42 8.77 -10.76
CA THR A 74 0.79 8.48 -9.97
C THR A 74 0.52 7.42 -8.91
N ILE A 75 1.56 6.70 -8.49
CA ILE A 75 1.48 5.74 -7.38
C ILE A 75 0.93 6.42 -6.12
N ARG A 76 1.40 7.64 -5.79
CA ARG A 76 0.90 8.44 -4.65
C ARG A 76 -0.60 8.67 -4.73
N ASN A 77 -1.09 9.11 -5.89
CA ASN A 77 -2.49 9.44 -6.09
C ASN A 77 -3.36 8.19 -5.97
N TRP A 78 -2.93 7.06 -6.53
CA TRP A 78 -3.63 5.79 -6.37
C TRP A 78 -3.71 5.34 -4.90
N ILE A 79 -2.61 5.41 -4.15
CA ILE A 79 -2.58 5.03 -2.72
C ILE A 79 -3.59 5.86 -1.92
N THR A 80 -3.65 7.17 -2.19
CA THR A 80 -4.42 8.12 -1.39
C THR A 80 -5.88 8.16 -1.79
N ASN A 81 -6.15 8.23 -3.09
CA ASN A 81 -7.46 8.53 -3.66
C ASN A 81 -8.12 7.34 -4.37
N GLY A 82 -7.39 6.24 -4.57
CA GLY A 82 -7.91 5.04 -5.23
C GLY A 82 -7.75 5.12 -6.75
N PRO A 83 -8.13 4.06 -7.48
CA PRO A 83 -8.03 4.04 -8.93
C PRO A 83 -9.02 5.02 -9.57
N ILE A 84 -8.65 5.55 -10.74
CA ILE A 84 -9.49 6.47 -11.51
C ILE A 84 -10.76 5.76 -12.00
N ASN A 85 -10.62 4.50 -12.42
CA ASN A 85 -11.73 3.69 -12.90
C ASN A 85 -12.11 2.64 -11.84
N GLY A 86 -13.41 2.54 -11.53
CA GLY A 86 -13.98 1.50 -10.69
C GLY A 86 -14.85 2.05 -9.56
N GLU A 87 -16.17 1.89 -9.71
CA GLU A 87 -17.21 2.44 -8.82
C GLU A 87 -17.14 1.97 -7.35
N ARG A 88 -16.35 0.93 -7.04
CA ARG A 88 -16.24 0.33 -5.69
C ARG A 88 -14.82 0.27 -5.14
N ASN A 89 -13.84 0.87 -5.81
CA ASN A 89 -12.45 0.71 -5.43
C ASN A 89 -12.04 1.76 -4.40
N VAL A 90 -12.05 1.35 -3.13
CA VAL A 90 -11.50 2.14 -2.02
C VAL A 90 -9.98 2.27 -2.19
N SER A 91 -9.42 3.43 -1.86
CA SER A 91 -7.96 3.61 -1.91
C SER A 91 -7.25 2.69 -0.92
N PRO A 92 -6.02 2.22 -1.22
CA PRO A 92 -5.25 1.42 -0.28
C PRO A 92 -5.15 2.05 1.12
N ARG A 93 -4.97 3.38 1.18
CA ARG A 93 -4.99 4.13 2.44
C ARG A 93 -6.33 3.99 3.16
N LYS A 94 -7.43 4.24 2.46
CA LYS A 94 -8.77 4.24 3.07
C LYS A 94 -9.18 2.84 3.51
N GLN A 95 -8.84 1.80 2.73
CA GLN A 95 -9.12 0.41 3.09
C GLN A 95 -8.43 0.04 4.42
N LEU A 96 -7.14 0.35 4.58
CA LEU A 96 -6.42 0.08 5.81
C LEU A 96 -6.96 0.90 6.99
N ALA A 97 -7.29 2.17 6.76
CA ALA A 97 -7.89 3.03 7.79
C ALA A 97 -9.26 2.51 8.27
N GLU A 98 -10.12 2.07 7.36
CA GLU A 98 -11.42 1.47 7.68
C GLU A 98 -11.26 0.16 8.46
N TYR A 99 -10.27 -0.67 8.11
CA TYR A 99 -9.98 -1.89 8.86
C TYR A 99 -9.46 -1.58 10.28
N LEU A 100 -8.58 -0.59 10.42
CA LEU A 100 -8.09 -0.12 11.72
C LEU A 100 -9.20 0.45 12.62
N ALA A 101 -10.27 0.97 12.02
CA ALA A 101 -11.44 1.50 12.71
C ALA A 101 -12.53 0.44 12.94
N SER A 102 -12.30 -0.81 12.52
CA SER A 102 -13.27 -1.88 12.74
C SER A 102 -13.47 -2.16 14.24
N PRO A 103 -14.66 -2.63 14.65
CA PRO A 103 -14.94 -3.01 16.03
C PRO A 103 -13.96 -4.06 16.55
N GLU A 104 -13.59 -5.04 15.71
CA GLU A 104 -12.65 -6.10 16.11
C GLU A 104 -11.28 -5.53 16.47
N ILE A 105 -10.74 -4.61 15.66
CA ILE A 105 -9.45 -3.99 15.95
C ILE A 105 -9.56 -2.99 17.11
N THR A 106 -10.69 -2.30 17.23
CA THR A 106 -10.92 -1.34 18.32
C THR A 106 -10.90 -2.04 19.68
N ILE A 107 -11.53 -3.21 19.82
CA ILE A 107 -11.46 -4.02 21.04
C ILE A 107 -10.01 -4.43 21.32
N LEU A 108 -9.27 -4.86 20.30
CA LEU A 108 -7.89 -5.29 20.46
C LEU A 108 -6.95 -4.14 20.91
N LYS A 109 -7.25 -2.89 20.54
CA LYS A 109 -6.51 -1.69 20.98
C LYS A 109 -6.65 -1.42 22.48
N GLU A 110 -7.68 -1.92 23.15
CA GLU A 110 -7.90 -1.68 24.59
C GLU A 110 -6.77 -2.28 25.44
N GLU A 111 -6.20 -3.40 24.99
CA GLU A 111 -5.18 -4.14 25.72
C GLU A 111 -3.83 -4.21 25.01
N ASN A 112 -3.77 -3.82 23.73
CA ASN A 112 -2.60 -3.96 22.88
C ASN A 112 -2.26 -2.67 22.14
N GLU A 113 -0.96 -2.44 21.97
CA GLU A 113 -0.44 -1.51 20.98
C GLU A 113 -0.71 -2.08 19.57
N VAL A 114 -1.50 -1.37 18.76
CA VAL A 114 -1.76 -1.77 17.36
C VAL A 114 -0.95 -0.89 16.42
N VAL A 115 -0.07 -1.52 15.65
CA VAL A 115 0.72 -0.87 14.60
C VAL A 115 0.29 -1.42 13.25
N ALA A 116 0.01 -0.54 12.29
CA ALA A 116 -0.36 -0.95 10.94
C ALA A 116 0.62 -0.47 9.90
N PHE A 117 0.80 -1.29 8.86
CA PHE A 117 1.65 -0.99 7.73
C PHE A 117 0.90 -1.23 6.42
N LEU A 118 0.97 -0.26 5.52
CA LEU A 118 0.72 -0.48 4.10
C LEU A 118 2.05 -0.79 3.43
N VAL A 119 2.17 -1.98 2.85
CA VAL A 119 3.37 -2.40 2.11
C VAL A 119 3.06 -2.42 0.64
N ILE A 120 3.90 -1.75 -0.15
CA ILE A 120 3.71 -1.63 -1.59
C ILE A 120 4.94 -2.17 -2.30
N ILE A 121 4.75 -3.27 -3.03
CA ILE A 121 5.78 -3.89 -3.85
C ILE A 121 5.65 -3.36 -5.27
N ILE A 122 6.71 -2.76 -5.79
CA ILE A 122 6.73 -2.05 -7.08
C ILE A 122 7.72 -2.76 -8.01
N GLY A 123 7.21 -3.34 -9.08
CA GLY A 123 8.00 -3.99 -10.12
C GLY A 123 8.94 -5.09 -9.62
N SER A 124 8.65 -5.71 -8.46
CA SER A 124 9.53 -6.65 -7.74
C SER A 124 10.92 -6.11 -7.36
N ARG A 125 11.14 -4.80 -7.40
CA ARG A 125 12.43 -4.17 -7.12
C ARG A 125 12.42 -3.18 -5.97
N GLN A 126 11.30 -2.48 -5.80
CA GLN A 126 11.17 -1.48 -4.74
C GLN A 126 10.05 -1.90 -3.79
N VAL A 127 10.29 -1.78 -2.49
CA VAL A 127 9.29 -2.04 -1.45
C VAL A 127 9.13 -0.78 -0.62
N LEU A 128 7.93 -0.20 -0.62
CA LEU A 128 7.59 0.91 0.25
C LEU A 128 6.87 0.39 1.49
N LEU A 129 7.37 0.76 2.66
CA LEU A 129 6.74 0.50 3.95
C LEU A 129 6.14 1.80 4.48
N TRP A 130 4.82 1.85 4.66
CA TRP A 130 4.14 3.04 5.15
C TRP A 130 3.39 2.75 6.45
N GLN A 131 3.93 3.24 7.57
CA GLN A 131 3.28 3.11 8.87
C GLN A 131 2.03 3.99 8.93
N MET A 132 0.95 3.37 9.41
CA MET A 132 -0.32 4.01 9.69
C MET A 132 -0.69 3.81 11.17
N GLU A 133 -1.18 4.87 11.77
CA GLU A 133 -1.72 4.88 13.12
C GLU A 133 -2.97 5.77 13.11
N ASP A 134 -4.05 5.27 13.71
CA ASP A 134 -5.37 5.90 13.73
C ASP A 134 -5.86 6.42 12.36
N GLY A 135 -5.68 5.58 11.33
CA GLY A 135 -6.14 5.87 9.97
C GLY A 135 -5.35 6.95 9.24
N LYS A 136 -4.23 7.41 9.83
CA LYS A 136 -3.35 8.44 9.28
C LYS A 136 -1.94 7.90 9.08
N PHE A 137 -1.37 8.24 7.93
CA PHE A 137 0.04 8.00 7.70
C PHE A 137 0.87 8.93 8.59
N GLN A 138 1.81 8.36 9.34
CA GLN A 138 2.56 9.10 10.36
C GLN A 138 3.75 9.88 9.79
N LYS A 139 4.40 9.35 8.74
CA LYS A 139 5.58 9.94 8.08
C LYS A 139 5.54 9.71 6.58
N LYS A 140 6.59 10.08 5.83
CA LYS A 140 6.81 9.55 4.47
C LYS A 140 7.02 8.03 4.53
N PRO A 141 6.68 7.27 3.48
CA PRO A 141 6.99 5.86 3.45
C PRO A 141 8.51 5.66 3.43
N GLU A 142 8.96 4.56 4.01
CA GLU A 142 10.34 4.14 4.02
C GLU A 142 10.59 3.18 2.86
N LEU A 143 11.76 3.28 2.23
CA LEU A 143 12.20 2.29 1.26
C LEU A 143 12.81 1.12 2.01
N ALA A 144 12.25 -0.08 1.83
CA ALA A 144 12.81 -1.31 2.35
C ALA A 144 13.75 -1.92 1.29
N PHE A 145 14.95 -2.29 1.73
CA PHE A 145 16.03 -2.86 0.93
C PHE A 145 16.04 -4.38 1.03
#